data_AF-A0A4Z1TAE7-F1
#
_entry.id   AF-A0A4Z1TAE7-F1
#
_cell.length_a   1.000
_cell.length_b   1.000
_cell.length_c   1.000
_cell.angle_alpha   90.00
_cell.angle_beta   90.00
_cell.angle_gamma   90.00
#
_symmetry.space_group_name_H-M   'P 1'
#
loop_
_entity.id
_entity.type
_entity.pdbx_description
1 polymer ?
#
loop_
_entity_poly.entity_id
_entity_poly.type
_entity_poly.pdbx_seq_one_letter_code
_entity_poly.pdbx_strand_id
1 'polypeptide(L)'
;MIIPQRLFEVTRWLRIARPQYRKGCGPACVVSAFNYLHGMAITIDQALELWDFEGPFDDIDFGVVASNDRMCAWYDILCLHYGVEGVSGRLVKLQGLTKTTETIEKGLSALLRAIQNPGVMLIYHCLNHYCLIVGYEYTTSTPSRHCHGLDPDTLEVIYEDKREPLWPDDLWVILADCSRGMEPLRSLPWTSIRDDLLTEPPFFYDTRHPERGRLLKTQSGKFLSAPSESLTTRMVTRSGASSHCILYFSHGNISF
;
A
#
# COMPACT_ATOMS: atom_id res chain seq x y z
N MET A 1 -8.93 21.72 -4.37
CA MET A 1 -8.30 20.71 -5.24
C MET A 1 -9.39 19.75 -5.67
N ILE A 2 -9.50 19.51 -6.96
CA ILE A 2 -10.52 18.62 -7.53
C ILE A 2 -9.97 17.20 -7.49
N ILE A 3 -10.76 16.24 -7.02
CA ILE A 3 -10.38 14.82 -6.96
C ILE A 3 -11.32 14.10 -7.92
N PRO A 4 -10.86 13.56 -9.06
CA PRO A 4 -11.76 12.92 -10.01
C PRO A 4 -12.47 11.71 -9.40
N GLN A 5 -13.62 11.31 -9.97
CA GLN A 5 -14.36 10.12 -9.50
C GLN A 5 -13.55 8.83 -9.56
N ARG A 6 -12.66 8.76 -10.54
CA ARG A 6 -11.82 7.61 -10.77
C ARG A 6 -10.48 8.08 -11.31
N LEU A 7 -9.46 7.32 -10.98
CA LEU A 7 -8.13 7.48 -11.52
C LEU A 7 -7.56 6.10 -11.71
N PHE A 8 -7.08 5.79 -12.90
CA PHE A 8 -6.26 4.62 -13.14
C PHE A 8 -5.06 5.06 -13.94
N GLU A 9 -3.87 5.04 -13.32
CA GLU A 9 -2.66 5.49 -13.99
C GLU A 9 -2.01 4.27 -14.66
N VAL A 10 -2.16 4.22 -15.99
CA VAL A 10 -1.71 3.10 -16.81
C VAL A 10 -0.19 2.98 -16.81
N THR A 11 0.54 4.09 -16.76
CA THR A 11 2.01 4.11 -16.74
C THR A 11 2.59 3.42 -15.50
N ARG A 12 2.01 3.62 -14.32
CA ARG A 12 2.33 2.93 -13.06
C ARG A 12 2.14 1.44 -13.24
N TRP A 13 1.00 1.04 -13.81
CA TRP A 13 0.70 -0.36 -14.09
C TRP A 13 1.70 -1.00 -15.07
N LEU A 14 2.08 -0.29 -16.14
CA LEU A 14 3.03 -0.78 -17.13
C LEU A 14 4.46 -0.93 -16.59
N ARG A 15 4.78 -0.31 -15.45
CA ARG A 15 6.11 -0.33 -14.83
C ARG A 15 6.24 -1.33 -13.69
N ILE A 16 5.22 -2.15 -13.43
CA ILE A 16 5.25 -3.14 -12.36
C ILE A 16 6.21 -4.29 -12.73
N ALA A 17 7.26 -4.46 -11.92
CA ALA A 17 8.26 -5.50 -12.06
C ALA A 17 7.68 -6.87 -11.65
N ARG A 18 7.46 -7.73 -12.65
CA ARG A 18 6.85 -9.05 -12.49
C ARG A 18 7.57 -10.11 -13.33
N PRO A 19 7.59 -11.38 -12.87
CA PRO A 19 7.15 -11.84 -11.56
C PRO A 19 8.19 -11.56 -10.45
N GLN A 20 7.74 -11.43 -9.20
CA GLN A 20 8.62 -11.43 -8.03
C GLN A 20 9.19 -12.83 -7.72
N TYR A 21 10.34 -12.86 -7.03
CA TYR A 21 10.86 -14.07 -6.35
C TYR A 21 9.94 -14.52 -5.21
N ARG A 22 10.13 -15.76 -4.73
CA ARG A 22 9.36 -16.27 -3.57
C ARG A 22 9.53 -15.34 -2.37
N LYS A 23 8.41 -14.84 -1.82
CA LYS A 23 8.37 -13.81 -0.76
C LYS A 23 9.03 -12.47 -1.12
N GLY A 24 9.42 -12.24 -2.38
CA GLY A 24 10.09 -11.04 -2.88
C GLY A 24 9.16 -9.87 -3.24
N CYS A 25 7.97 -9.77 -2.65
CA CYS A 25 7.02 -8.68 -2.94
C CYS A 25 7.59 -7.30 -2.63
N GLY A 26 8.38 -7.18 -1.55
CA GLY A 26 9.07 -5.93 -1.20
C GLY A 26 10.02 -5.43 -2.30
N PRO A 27 11.10 -6.19 -2.62
CA PRO A 27 12.00 -5.88 -3.73
C PRO A 27 11.29 -5.50 -5.03
N ALA A 28 10.31 -6.32 -5.44
CA ALA A 28 9.56 -6.07 -6.67
C ALA A 28 8.79 -4.75 -6.64
N CYS A 29 8.17 -4.40 -5.51
CA CYS A 29 7.47 -3.12 -5.39
C CYS A 29 8.43 -1.91 -5.40
N VAL A 30 9.61 -2.00 -4.77
CA VAL A 30 10.62 -0.92 -4.80
C VAL A 30 11.13 -0.70 -6.22
N VAL A 31 11.48 -1.79 -6.93
CA VAL A 31 11.93 -1.71 -8.33
C VAL A 31 10.84 -1.13 -9.23
N SER A 32 9.58 -1.52 -9.03
CA SER A 32 8.44 -0.97 -9.76
C SER A 32 8.30 0.54 -9.53
N ALA A 33 8.42 0.99 -8.28
CA ALA A 33 8.35 2.41 -7.94
C ALA A 33 9.50 3.20 -8.56
N PHE A 34 10.73 2.67 -8.49
CA PHE A 34 11.89 3.29 -9.10
C PHE A 34 11.77 3.41 -10.63
N ASN A 35 11.38 2.33 -11.30
CA ASN A 35 11.18 2.31 -12.75
C ASN A 35 10.08 3.27 -13.21
N TYR A 36 9.00 3.39 -12.44
CA TYR A 36 7.95 4.36 -12.73
C TYR A 36 8.44 5.80 -12.55
N LEU A 37 8.97 6.13 -11.37
CA LEU A 37 9.31 7.51 -10.99
C LEU A 37 10.45 8.10 -11.83
N HIS A 38 11.41 7.27 -12.23
CA HIS A 38 12.60 7.71 -12.96
C HIS A 38 12.62 7.26 -14.42
N GLY A 39 11.53 6.67 -14.92
CA GLY A 39 11.42 6.18 -16.30
C GLY A 39 12.41 5.06 -16.66
N MET A 40 12.98 4.39 -15.65
CA MET A 40 13.99 3.35 -15.80
C MET A 40 13.38 1.99 -16.15
N ALA A 41 14.24 1.03 -16.47
CA ALA A 41 13.87 -0.35 -16.77
C ALA A 41 14.86 -1.34 -16.13
N ILE A 42 15.12 -1.15 -14.83
CA ILE A 42 15.98 -2.07 -14.08
C ILE A 42 15.21 -3.33 -13.72
N THR A 43 15.90 -4.46 -13.70
CA THR A 43 15.35 -5.76 -13.27
C THR A 43 15.42 -5.92 -11.76
N ILE A 44 14.68 -6.91 -11.22
CA ILE A 44 14.75 -7.25 -9.80
C ILE A 44 16.16 -7.72 -9.44
N ASP A 45 16.78 -8.55 -10.29
CA ASP A 45 18.13 -9.09 -10.10
C ASP A 45 19.18 -7.99 -9.98
N GLN A 46 19.16 -7.03 -10.91
CA GLN A 46 20.07 -5.87 -10.85
C GLN A 46 19.92 -5.08 -9.55
N ALA A 47 18.67 -4.89 -9.07
CA ALA A 47 18.45 -4.20 -7.80
C ALA A 47 18.94 -5.03 -6.60
N LEU A 48 18.73 -6.36 -6.61
CA LEU A 48 19.19 -7.25 -5.55
C LEU A 48 20.72 -7.28 -5.45
N GLU A 49 21.42 -7.34 -6.58
CA GLU A 49 22.89 -7.24 -6.62
C GLU A 49 23.38 -5.90 -6.05
N LEU A 50 22.71 -4.79 -6.39
CA LEU A 50 23.03 -3.46 -5.84
C LEU A 50 22.75 -3.34 -4.33
N TRP A 51 21.88 -4.18 -3.78
CA TRP A 51 21.60 -4.25 -2.34
C TRP A 51 22.43 -5.32 -1.62
N ASP A 52 23.51 -5.80 -2.24
CA ASP A 52 24.45 -6.80 -1.72
C ASP A 52 23.80 -8.16 -1.40
N PHE A 53 22.74 -8.54 -2.13
CA PHE A 53 22.25 -9.92 -2.09
C PHE A 53 23.06 -10.79 -3.03
N GLU A 54 23.48 -11.95 -2.53
CA GLU A 54 24.13 -12.99 -3.34
C GLU A 54 23.09 -14.01 -3.82
N GLY A 55 23.22 -14.41 -5.09
CA GLY A 55 22.38 -15.45 -5.67
C GLY A 55 22.70 -16.85 -5.12
N PRO A 56 21.80 -17.83 -5.32
CA PRO A 56 20.55 -17.74 -6.07
C PRO A 56 19.42 -17.03 -5.29
N PHE A 57 18.73 -16.09 -5.94
CA PHE A 57 17.74 -15.22 -5.28
C PHE A 57 16.46 -15.94 -4.85
N ASP A 58 16.13 -17.10 -5.44
CA ASP A 58 14.99 -17.93 -5.05
C ASP A 58 15.07 -18.49 -3.61
N ASP A 59 16.28 -18.60 -3.07
CA ASP A 59 16.55 -19.16 -1.75
C ASP A 59 16.47 -18.12 -0.61
N ILE A 60 16.37 -16.83 -0.96
CA ILE A 60 16.35 -15.74 0.02
C ILE A 60 14.95 -15.62 0.66
N ASP A 61 14.90 -15.66 2.00
CA ASP A 61 13.66 -15.35 2.74
C ASP A 61 13.49 -13.84 2.91
N PHE A 62 13.03 -13.19 1.85
CA PHE A 62 12.77 -11.75 1.85
C PHE A 62 11.79 -11.30 2.95
N GLY A 63 10.92 -12.19 3.45
CA GLY A 63 9.99 -11.87 4.53
C GLY A 63 10.65 -11.58 5.88
N VAL A 64 11.89 -12.04 6.09
CA VAL A 64 12.66 -11.76 7.31
C VAL A 64 13.44 -10.45 7.18
N VAL A 65 13.90 -10.13 5.97
CA VAL A 65 14.77 -8.97 5.72
C VAL A 65 13.99 -7.73 5.32
N ALA A 66 12.87 -7.85 4.62
CA ALA A 66 12.07 -6.72 4.16
C ALA A 66 11.30 -6.10 5.33
N SER A 67 11.64 -4.86 5.65
CA SER A 67 10.92 -4.00 6.57
C SER A 67 10.59 -2.68 5.86
N ASN A 68 9.63 -1.92 6.37
CA ASN A 68 9.28 -0.62 5.76
C ASN A 68 10.48 0.33 5.67
N ASP A 69 11.34 0.36 6.68
CA ASP A 69 12.55 1.20 6.66
C ASP A 69 13.57 0.66 5.65
N ARG A 70 13.67 -0.66 5.49
CA ARG A 70 14.54 -1.24 4.46
C ARG A 70 14.02 -0.99 3.05
N MET A 71 12.71 -0.97 2.84
CA MET A 71 12.11 -0.59 1.54
C MET A 71 12.50 0.85 1.15
N CYS A 72 12.48 1.77 2.11
CA CYS A 72 12.98 3.14 1.93
C CYS A 72 14.47 3.17 1.61
N ALA A 73 15.30 2.49 2.42
CA ALA A 73 16.74 2.44 2.21
C ALA A 73 17.14 1.83 0.85
N TRP A 74 16.43 0.79 0.40
CA TRP A 74 16.63 0.20 -0.91
C TRP A 74 16.35 1.17 -2.06
N TYR A 75 15.30 1.98 -1.93
CA TYR A 75 15.03 3.04 -2.89
C TYR A 75 16.13 4.11 -2.88
N ASP A 76 16.60 4.51 -1.70
CA ASP A 76 17.68 5.49 -1.57
C ASP A 76 18.99 4.98 -2.21
N ILE A 77 19.31 3.69 -2.07
CA ILE A 77 20.47 3.05 -2.73
C ILE A 77 20.32 3.12 -4.25
N LEU A 78 19.13 2.83 -4.80
CA LEU A 78 18.90 2.94 -6.24
C LEU A 78 19.05 4.39 -6.72
N CYS A 79 18.45 5.35 -6.00
CA CYS A 79 18.58 6.77 -6.32
C CYS A 79 20.04 7.23 -6.32
N LEU A 80 20.81 6.85 -5.28
CA LEU A 80 22.23 7.15 -5.18
C LEU A 80 23.04 6.53 -6.32
N HIS A 81 22.80 5.25 -6.63
CA HIS A 81 23.52 4.53 -7.68
C HIS A 81 23.30 5.14 -9.07
N TYR A 82 22.05 5.50 -9.39
CA TYR A 82 21.68 6.06 -10.69
C TYR A 82 21.80 7.60 -10.75
N GLY A 83 22.23 8.26 -9.69
CA GLY A 83 22.44 9.71 -9.64
C GLY A 83 21.14 10.51 -9.80
N VAL A 84 20.02 10.00 -9.29
CA VAL A 84 18.70 10.65 -9.34
C VAL A 84 18.23 11.05 -7.94
N GLU A 85 17.43 12.11 -7.85
CA GLU A 85 16.84 12.53 -6.57
C GLU A 85 15.59 11.73 -6.24
N GLY A 86 15.50 11.25 -5.01
CA GLY A 86 14.31 10.55 -4.54
C GLY A 86 14.08 10.73 -3.05
N VAL A 87 12.82 10.67 -2.64
CA VAL A 87 12.42 10.68 -1.23
C VAL A 87 11.44 9.53 -1.02
N SER A 88 11.53 8.90 0.15
CA SER A 88 10.59 7.86 0.54
C SER A 88 10.19 8.01 2.01
N GLY A 89 9.02 7.48 2.36
CA GLY A 89 8.51 7.58 3.72
C GLY A 89 7.18 6.88 3.93
N ARG A 90 6.60 7.09 5.11
CA ARG A 90 5.26 6.58 5.46
C ARG A 90 4.24 7.68 5.22
N LEU A 91 3.30 7.43 4.32
CA LEU A 91 2.16 8.33 4.10
C LEU A 91 1.14 8.16 5.22
N VAL A 92 0.80 6.90 5.55
CA VAL A 92 -0.19 6.57 6.59
C VAL A 92 0.28 5.36 7.37
N LYS A 93 0.39 5.50 8.69
CA LYS A 93 0.64 4.38 9.61
C LYS A 93 -0.01 4.68 10.96
N LEU A 94 -1.12 4.01 11.29
CA LEU A 94 -1.90 4.40 12.47
C LEU A 94 -1.50 3.63 13.74
N GLN A 95 -0.81 2.50 13.59
CA GLN A 95 -0.44 1.61 14.69
C GLN A 95 1.05 1.22 14.68
N GLY A 96 1.58 0.90 15.86
CA GLY A 96 2.98 0.47 16.06
C GLY A 96 3.97 1.60 16.38
N LEU A 97 5.26 1.25 16.47
CA LEU A 97 6.33 2.14 16.97
C LEU A 97 6.61 3.37 16.08
N THR A 98 6.32 3.28 14.79
CA THR A 98 6.60 4.33 13.79
C THR A 98 5.31 4.96 13.24
N LYS A 99 4.26 5.03 14.08
CA LYS A 99 2.98 5.60 13.68
C LYS A 99 3.10 7.07 13.28
N THR A 100 2.39 7.44 12.22
CA THR A 100 2.19 8.82 11.79
C THR A 100 1.26 9.53 12.77
N THR A 101 1.31 10.87 12.81
CA THR A 101 0.42 11.70 13.64
C THR A 101 -0.96 11.91 13.03
N GLU A 102 -1.14 11.54 11.77
CA GLU A 102 -2.38 11.78 11.02
C GLU A 102 -3.55 10.90 11.47
N THR A 103 -4.76 11.43 11.37
CA THR A 103 -5.99 10.65 11.51
C THR A 103 -6.25 9.83 10.24
N ILE A 104 -7.16 8.86 10.30
CA ILE A 104 -7.50 8.05 9.12
C ILE A 104 -8.11 8.92 8.00
N GLU A 105 -8.89 9.94 8.32
CA GLU A 105 -9.51 10.86 7.35
C GLU A 105 -8.44 11.71 6.65
N LYS A 106 -7.47 12.21 7.41
CA LYS A 106 -6.32 12.92 6.84
C LYS A 106 -5.45 11.99 6.00
N GLY A 107 -5.27 10.75 6.44
CA GLY A 107 -4.59 9.70 5.68
C GLY A 107 -5.27 9.40 4.34
N LEU A 108 -6.61 9.34 4.31
CA LEU A 108 -7.36 9.20 3.06
C LEU A 108 -7.17 10.39 2.14
N SER A 109 -7.26 11.62 2.67
CA SER A 109 -7.03 12.84 1.90
C SER A 109 -5.62 12.87 1.30
N ALA A 110 -4.61 12.49 2.09
CA ALA A 110 -3.22 12.39 1.64
C ALA A 110 -3.03 11.30 0.57
N LEU A 111 -3.67 10.14 0.71
CA LEU A 111 -3.68 9.08 -0.32
C LEU A 111 -4.22 9.59 -1.65
N LEU A 112 -5.40 10.22 -1.63
CA LEU A 112 -6.07 10.71 -2.85
C LEU A 112 -5.28 11.84 -3.51
N ARG A 113 -4.57 12.67 -2.74
CA ARG A 113 -3.62 13.66 -3.25
C ARG A 113 -2.39 13.01 -3.89
N ALA A 114 -1.77 12.09 -3.15
CA ALA A 114 -0.53 11.45 -3.56
C ALA A 114 -0.71 10.65 -4.85
N ILE A 115 -1.81 9.90 -4.99
CA ILE A 115 -2.05 9.10 -6.19
C ILE A 115 -2.32 9.97 -7.43
N GLN A 116 -2.82 11.19 -7.28
CA GLN A 116 -2.98 12.13 -8.40
C GLN A 116 -1.66 12.75 -8.86
N ASN A 117 -0.64 12.76 -8.00
CA ASN A 117 0.66 13.30 -8.35
C ASN A 117 1.45 12.27 -9.17
N PRO A 118 1.76 12.53 -10.45
CA PRO A 118 2.54 11.59 -11.27
C PRO A 118 3.97 11.40 -10.76
N GLY A 119 4.47 12.31 -9.93
CA GLY A 119 5.76 12.20 -9.28
C GLY A 119 5.77 11.36 -8.01
N VAL A 120 4.69 10.61 -7.75
CA VAL A 120 4.54 9.78 -6.54
C VAL A 120 4.09 8.37 -6.92
N MET A 121 4.72 7.41 -6.25
CA MET A 121 4.30 6.02 -6.21
C MET A 121 3.97 5.61 -4.79
N LEU A 122 2.90 4.82 -4.63
CA LEU A 122 2.43 4.35 -3.34
C LEU A 122 2.55 2.83 -3.24
N ILE A 123 3.06 2.35 -2.11
CA ILE A 123 3.12 0.92 -1.78
C ILE A 123 2.28 0.70 -0.54
N TYR A 124 1.31 -0.20 -0.64
CA TYR A 124 0.53 -0.66 0.49
C TYR A 124 1.17 -1.92 1.09
N HIS A 125 1.50 -1.85 2.38
CA HIS A 125 1.94 -2.99 3.17
C HIS A 125 0.75 -3.53 3.98
N CYS A 126 0.21 -4.66 3.56
CA CYS A 126 -0.81 -5.42 4.28
C CYS A 126 -0.21 -6.71 4.86
N LEU A 127 -1.03 -7.56 5.48
CA LEU A 127 -0.54 -8.73 6.20
C LEU A 127 0.36 -9.64 5.35
N ASN A 128 1.66 -9.66 5.69
CA ASN A 128 2.73 -10.41 5.01
C ASN A 128 2.83 -10.14 3.50
N HIS A 129 2.45 -8.94 3.04
CA HIS A 129 2.46 -8.63 1.61
C HIS A 129 2.63 -7.16 1.31
N TYR A 130 3.39 -6.87 0.25
CA TYR A 130 3.52 -5.54 -0.35
C TYR A 130 2.88 -5.55 -1.73
N CYS A 131 2.11 -4.50 -2.03
CA CYS A 131 1.50 -4.28 -3.34
C CYS A 131 1.48 -2.79 -3.66
N LEU A 132 1.30 -2.43 -4.93
CA LEU A 132 1.35 -1.04 -5.38
C LEU A 132 -0.05 -0.47 -5.55
N ILE A 133 -0.26 0.78 -5.20
CA ILE A 133 -1.52 1.48 -5.46
C ILE A 133 -1.41 2.20 -6.80
N VAL A 134 -2.24 1.82 -7.77
CA VAL A 134 -2.19 2.32 -9.16
C VAL A 134 -3.44 3.11 -9.58
N GLY A 135 -4.50 3.06 -8.78
CA GLY A 135 -5.71 3.82 -9.03
C GLY A 135 -6.70 3.80 -7.87
N TYR A 136 -7.84 4.45 -8.10
CA TYR A 136 -9.03 4.37 -7.25
C TYR A 136 -10.29 4.64 -8.08
N GLU A 137 -11.44 4.27 -7.55
CA GLU A 137 -12.75 4.56 -8.13
C GLU A 137 -13.81 4.69 -7.05
N TYR A 138 -14.65 5.74 -7.14
CA TYR A 138 -15.86 5.87 -6.33
C TYR A 138 -17.04 5.22 -7.05
N THR A 139 -17.55 4.14 -6.46
CA THR A 139 -18.77 3.48 -6.94
C THR A 139 -19.93 3.88 -6.04
N THR A 140 -20.80 4.77 -6.51
CA THR A 140 -21.96 5.19 -5.73
C THR A 140 -22.90 4.01 -5.51
N SER A 141 -23.28 3.75 -4.25
CA SER A 141 -24.20 2.65 -3.87
C SER A 141 -25.63 2.76 -4.44
N THR A 142 -26.01 3.89 -5.04
CA THR A 142 -27.32 4.07 -5.70
C THR A 142 -27.17 4.62 -7.12
N PRO A 143 -27.83 4.03 -8.14
CA PRO A 143 -27.76 4.52 -9.52
C PRO A 143 -28.20 5.97 -9.71
N SER A 144 -29.11 6.48 -8.88
CA SER A 144 -29.55 7.89 -8.88
C SER A 144 -28.51 8.86 -8.31
N ARG A 145 -27.47 8.37 -7.65
CA ARG A 145 -26.30 9.18 -7.25
C ARG A 145 -25.20 9.18 -8.32
N HIS A 146 -25.39 8.40 -9.39
CA HIS A 146 -24.53 8.46 -10.56
C HIS A 146 -24.76 9.80 -11.27
N CYS A 147 -23.89 10.76 -10.97
CA CYS A 147 -23.68 11.97 -11.76
C CYS A 147 -24.97 12.76 -12.09
N HIS A 148 -25.67 13.29 -11.09
CA HIS A 148 -26.56 14.43 -11.33
C HIS A 148 -25.75 15.72 -11.44
N GLY A 149 -25.23 15.99 -12.64
CA GLY A 149 -24.93 17.36 -13.09
C GLY A 149 -23.60 18.00 -12.68
N LEU A 150 -22.57 17.21 -12.37
CA LEU A 150 -21.20 17.71 -12.27
C LEU A 150 -20.43 17.30 -13.53
N ASP A 151 -19.61 18.22 -14.04
CA ASP A 151 -18.73 18.01 -15.19
C ASP A 151 -18.03 16.64 -15.08
N PRO A 152 -18.04 15.79 -16.14
CA PRO A 152 -17.44 14.45 -16.13
C PRO A 152 -15.98 14.40 -15.66
N ASP A 153 -15.27 15.53 -15.68
CA ASP A 153 -13.86 15.62 -15.32
C ASP A 153 -13.61 16.11 -13.87
N THR A 154 -14.64 16.48 -13.11
CA THR A 154 -14.44 17.10 -11.79
C THR A 154 -15.45 16.65 -10.74
N LEU A 155 -15.03 15.74 -9.85
CA LEU A 155 -15.65 15.66 -8.53
C LEU A 155 -14.95 16.70 -7.64
N GLU A 156 -15.67 17.80 -7.37
CA GLU A 156 -15.26 18.69 -6.30
C GLU A 156 -15.41 17.93 -4.98
N VAL A 157 -14.30 17.45 -4.43
CA VAL A 157 -14.22 17.10 -3.02
C VAL A 157 -14.22 18.41 -2.24
N ILE A 158 -15.43 18.92 -2.00
CA ILE A 158 -15.66 20.07 -1.13
C ILE A 158 -15.56 19.55 0.31
N TYR A 159 -14.40 19.75 0.95
CA TYR A 159 -14.26 19.57 2.39
C TYR A 159 -14.92 20.71 3.20
N GLU A 160 -15.43 21.75 2.54
CA GLU A 160 -16.01 22.92 3.21
C GLU A 160 -17.32 23.36 2.55
N ASP A 161 -18.41 23.01 3.23
CA ASP A 161 -19.74 23.63 3.15
C ASP A 161 -20.61 23.34 1.89
N LYS A 162 -21.57 22.43 2.08
CA LYS A 162 -22.87 22.28 1.37
C LYS A 162 -22.98 21.55 0.01
N ARG A 163 -22.19 20.50 -0.25
CA ARG A 163 -22.58 19.40 -1.16
C ARG A 163 -22.10 18.06 -0.59
N GLU A 164 -22.88 17.00 -0.72
CA GLU A 164 -22.73 15.77 0.08
C GLU A 164 -21.31 15.18 -0.01
N PRO A 165 -20.71 14.75 1.14
CA PRO A 165 -19.38 14.18 1.15
C PRO A 165 -19.37 12.87 0.37
N LEU A 166 -18.36 12.68 -0.48
CA LEU A 166 -18.05 11.35 -1.00
C LEU A 166 -17.78 10.44 0.19
N TRP A 167 -18.68 9.48 0.40
CA TRP A 167 -18.59 8.56 1.53
C TRP A 167 -17.35 7.69 1.34
N PRO A 168 -16.42 7.63 2.32
CA PRO A 168 -15.25 6.77 2.25
C PRO A 168 -15.60 5.29 1.99
N ASP A 169 -16.83 4.89 2.29
CA ASP A 169 -17.32 3.53 2.11
C ASP A 169 -17.64 3.18 0.64
N ASP A 170 -17.82 4.17 -0.23
CA ASP A 170 -18.05 3.99 -1.68
C ASP A 170 -16.71 3.98 -2.48
N LEU A 171 -15.57 4.15 -1.80
CA LEU A 171 -14.25 4.21 -2.44
C LEU A 171 -13.61 2.83 -2.58
N TRP A 172 -13.14 2.53 -3.79
CA TRP A 172 -12.28 1.40 -4.11
C TRP A 172 -10.88 1.87 -4.45
N VAL A 173 -9.87 1.17 -3.96
CA VAL A 173 -8.45 1.37 -4.27
C VAL A 173 -7.98 0.25 -5.17
N ILE A 174 -7.37 0.60 -6.30
CA ILE A 174 -6.88 -0.35 -7.30
C ILE A 174 -5.41 -0.63 -7.01
N LEU A 175 -5.12 -1.91 -6.76
CA LEU A 175 -3.82 -2.45 -6.41
C LEU A 175 -3.23 -3.25 -7.56
N ALA A 176 -1.92 -3.17 -7.72
CA ALA A 176 -1.13 -4.01 -8.60
C ALA A 176 -0.23 -4.95 -7.80
N ASP A 177 -0.25 -6.23 -8.15
CA ASP A 177 0.46 -7.29 -7.43
C ASP A 177 1.66 -7.82 -8.24
N CYS A 178 2.81 -7.95 -7.57
CA CYS A 178 4.02 -8.46 -8.21
C CYS A 178 4.11 -10.00 -8.24
N SER A 179 3.17 -10.70 -7.59
CA SER A 179 3.22 -12.15 -7.36
C SER A 179 3.13 -12.98 -8.64
N ARG A 180 3.91 -14.07 -8.66
CA ARG A 180 3.84 -15.10 -9.71
C ARG A 180 2.52 -15.86 -9.62
N GLY A 181 1.79 -15.96 -10.74
CA GLY A 181 0.57 -16.78 -10.85
C GLY A 181 -0.65 -16.24 -10.10
N MET A 182 -0.59 -15.02 -9.57
CA MET A 182 -1.71 -14.34 -8.91
C MET A 182 -2.34 -13.29 -9.83
N GLU A 183 -3.52 -12.81 -9.43
CA GLU A 183 -4.21 -11.72 -10.10
C GLU A 183 -3.31 -10.47 -10.21
N PRO A 184 -3.09 -9.93 -11.42
CA PRO A 184 -2.21 -8.78 -11.62
C PRO A 184 -2.74 -7.49 -11.01
N LEU A 185 -4.07 -7.33 -11.00
CA LEU A 185 -4.79 -6.17 -10.52
C LEU A 185 -5.92 -6.63 -9.61
N ARG A 186 -6.16 -5.88 -8.53
CA ARG A 186 -7.25 -6.10 -7.58
C ARG A 186 -7.80 -4.78 -7.10
N SER A 187 -9.11 -4.69 -6.93
CA SER A 187 -9.75 -3.57 -6.24
C SER A 187 -10.08 -3.96 -4.80
N LEU A 188 -9.72 -3.12 -3.84
CA LEU A 188 -10.12 -3.27 -2.43
C LEU A 188 -10.95 -2.07 -1.99
N PRO A 189 -12.04 -2.26 -1.24
CA PRO A 189 -12.75 -1.14 -0.67
C PRO A 189 -11.85 -0.44 0.36
N TRP A 190 -11.92 0.89 0.43
CA TRP A 190 -11.17 1.68 1.40
C TRP A 190 -11.46 1.23 2.84
N THR A 191 -12.68 0.77 3.13
CA THR A 191 -13.05 0.22 4.43
C THR A 191 -12.15 -0.94 4.86
N SER A 192 -11.79 -1.85 3.95
CA SER A 192 -10.85 -2.94 4.26
C SER A 192 -9.44 -2.42 4.55
N ILE A 193 -8.96 -1.44 3.78
CA ILE A 193 -7.63 -0.83 4.00
C ILE A 193 -7.62 -0.04 5.33
N ARG A 194 -8.69 0.70 5.61
CA ARG A 194 -8.90 1.41 6.88
C ARG A 194 -8.85 0.45 8.05
N ASP A 195 -9.66 -0.61 8.01
CA ASP A 195 -9.77 -1.57 9.10
C ASP A 195 -8.42 -2.26 9.36
N ASP A 196 -7.66 -2.51 8.30
CA ASP A 196 -6.30 -2.99 8.37
C ASP A 196 -5.33 -2.02 9.06
N LEU A 197 -5.29 -0.76 8.61
CA LEU A 197 -4.42 0.27 9.17
C LEU A 197 -4.75 0.57 10.64
N LEU A 198 -6.03 0.50 11.01
CA LEU A 198 -6.51 0.73 12.38
C LEU A 198 -6.33 -0.47 13.30
N THR A 199 -6.09 -1.67 12.77
CA THR A 199 -6.03 -2.88 13.59
C THR A 199 -4.84 -2.84 14.56
N GLU A 200 -5.16 -2.85 15.85
CA GLU A 200 -4.19 -2.78 16.94
C GLU A 200 -3.61 -4.16 17.28
N PRO A 201 -2.30 -4.23 17.58
CA PRO A 201 -1.72 -5.42 18.20
C PRO A 201 -2.46 -5.83 19.48
N PRO A 202 -2.56 -7.15 19.77
CA PRO A 202 -1.95 -8.26 19.06
C PRO A 202 -2.78 -8.78 17.87
N PHE A 203 -3.84 -8.06 17.48
CA PHE A 203 -4.68 -8.46 16.36
C PHE A 203 -4.03 -8.09 15.03
N PHE A 204 -4.45 -8.80 13.99
CA PHE A 204 -4.10 -8.55 12.60
C PHE A 204 -5.36 -8.60 11.75
N TYR A 205 -5.35 -7.90 10.63
CA TYR A 205 -6.40 -7.98 9.62
C TYR A 205 -5.75 -8.41 8.31
N ASP A 206 -6.42 -9.26 7.54
CA ASP A 206 -5.92 -9.75 6.26
C ASP A 206 -6.81 -9.18 5.15
N THR A 207 -6.41 -8.06 4.56
CA THR A 207 -7.18 -7.44 3.46
C THR A 207 -7.30 -8.32 2.23
N ARG A 208 -6.47 -9.35 2.11
CA ARG A 208 -6.55 -10.31 1.00
C ARG A 208 -7.56 -11.42 1.27
N HIS A 209 -7.96 -11.57 2.54
CA HIS A 209 -8.91 -12.55 3.06
C HIS A 209 -9.80 -11.92 4.15
N PRO A 210 -10.56 -10.85 3.83
CA PRO A 210 -11.33 -10.08 4.81
C PRO A 210 -12.40 -10.92 5.52
N GLU A 211 -12.86 -12.01 4.90
CA GLU A 211 -13.81 -12.98 5.47
C GLU A 211 -13.30 -13.65 6.75
N ARG A 212 -11.98 -13.63 7.00
CA ARG A 212 -11.38 -14.24 8.19
C ARG A 212 -11.50 -13.36 9.44
N GLY A 213 -11.93 -12.11 9.27
CA GLY A 213 -12.07 -11.14 10.35
C GLY A 213 -10.75 -10.82 11.04
N ARG A 214 -10.81 -10.47 12.32
CA ARG A 214 -9.61 -10.23 13.13
C ARG A 214 -8.86 -11.53 13.40
N LEU A 215 -7.55 -11.48 13.27
CA LEU A 215 -6.65 -12.61 13.41
C LEU A 215 -5.74 -12.44 14.63
N LEU A 216 -5.33 -13.53 15.24
CA LEU A 216 -4.26 -13.60 16.24
C LEU A 216 -3.11 -14.46 15.72
N LYS A 217 -1.89 -14.00 15.95
CA LYS A 217 -0.68 -14.77 15.62
C LYS A 217 -0.33 -15.72 16.77
N THR A 218 -0.27 -17.02 16.47
CA THR A 218 0.16 -18.04 17.42
C THR A 218 1.68 -18.00 17.60
N GLN A 219 2.19 -18.64 18.67
CA GLN A 219 3.63 -18.84 18.87
C GLN A 219 4.31 -19.58 17.69
N SER A 220 3.56 -20.43 16.97
CA SER A 220 4.04 -21.12 15.76
C SER A 220 4.02 -20.24 14.50
N GLY A 221 3.67 -18.95 14.62
CA GLY A 221 3.58 -18.01 13.51
C GLY A 221 2.33 -18.13 12.64
N LYS A 222 1.36 -18.97 13.00
CA LYS A 222 0.10 -19.13 12.26
C LYS A 222 -0.91 -18.05 12.66
N PHE A 223 -1.76 -17.64 11.72
CA PHE A 223 -2.85 -16.70 11.99
C PHE A 223 -4.17 -17.45 12.14
N LEU A 224 -4.81 -17.30 13.29
CA LEU A 224 -6.12 -17.88 13.59
C LEU A 224 -7.14 -16.75 13.75
N SER A 225 -8.36 -16.96 13.27
CA SER A 225 -9.46 -16.03 13.54
C SER A 225 -9.66 -15.91 15.05
N ALA A 226 -9.72 -14.68 15.56
CA ALA A 226 -10.02 -14.41 16.94
C ALA A 226 -11.48 -14.82 17.21
N PRO A 227 -11.76 -15.80 18.08
CA PRO A 227 -13.12 -16.11 18.49
C PRO A 227 -13.70 -14.91 19.26
N SER A 228 -15.01 -14.70 19.19
CA SER A 228 -15.68 -13.56 19.81
C SER A 228 -15.44 -13.51 21.32
N GLU A 229 -15.24 -14.65 21.97
CA GLU A 229 -14.88 -14.82 23.38
C GLU A 229 -14.05 -16.12 23.50
N SER A 230 -13.01 -16.18 24.36
CA SER A 230 -12.26 -17.39 24.79
C SER A 230 -10.93 -17.82 24.14
N LEU A 231 -10.03 -16.91 23.76
CA LEU A 231 -8.59 -17.25 23.69
C LEU A 231 -7.88 -16.84 24.98
N THR A 232 -7.46 -17.83 25.77
CA THR A 232 -6.62 -17.60 26.96
C THR A 232 -5.32 -16.91 26.59
N THR A 233 -4.99 -15.85 27.32
CA THR A 233 -3.82 -14.96 27.23
C THR A 233 -2.45 -15.67 27.16
N ARG A 234 -2.40 -16.99 27.36
CA ARG A 234 -1.19 -17.84 27.35
C ARG A 234 -0.68 -18.22 25.95
N MET A 235 -1.50 -18.14 24.89
CA MET A 235 -1.11 -18.62 23.54
C MET A 235 -0.73 -17.51 22.55
N VAL A 236 -0.86 -16.24 22.95
CA VAL A 236 -0.71 -15.07 22.09
C VAL A 236 0.63 -14.40 22.36
N THR A 237 1.42 -14.16 21.31
CA THR A 237 2.62 -13.32 21.44
C THR A 237 2.18 -11.87 21.65
N ARG A 238 2.49 -11.28 22.82
CA ARG A 238 2.26 -9.85 23.09
C ARG A 238 3.14 -8.92 22.23
N SER A 239 4.10 -9.49 21.51
CA SER A 239 5.11 -8.77 20.73
C SER A 239 4.76 -8.82 19.24
N GLY A 240 4.07 -7.80 18.76
CA GLY A 240 3.98 -7.53 17.34
C GLY A 240 3.65 -6.06 17.18
N ALA A 241 4.63 -5.23 16.81
CA ALA A 241 4.28 -3.90 16.31
C ALA A 241 3.57 -4.09 14.98
N SER A 242 2.42 -3.45 14.77
CA SER A 242 1.77 -3.45 13.45
C SER A 242 2.77 -2.92 12.44
N SER A 243 3.01 -3.65 11.34
CA SER A 243 3.84 -3.20 10.22
C SER A 243 3.02 -2.49 9.16
N HIS A 244 1.70 -2.64 9.18
CA HIS A 244 0.80 -2.19 8.13
C HIS A 244 0.86 -0.67 7.99
N CYS A 245 0.96 -0.22 6.74
CA CYS A 245 1.08 1.19 6.38
C CYS A 245 0.93 1.38 4.88
N ILE A 246 0.79 2.63 4.47
CA ILE A 246 0.99 3.06 3.10
C ILE A 246 2.30 3.84 3.06
N LEU A 247 3.23 3.38 2.24
CA LEU A 247 4.50 4.04 1.95
C LEU A 247 4.34 4.93 0.71
N TYR A 248 5.06 6.04 0.67
CA TYR A 248 5.22 6.85 -0.53
C TYR A 248 6.68 6.87 -0.97
N PHE A 249 6.86 7.01 -2.28
CA PHE A 249 8.13 7.21 -2.97
C PHE A 249 7.92 8.32 -3.99
N SER A 250 8.88 9.23 -4.14
CA SER A 250 8.80 10.34 -5.09
C SER A 250 10.12 10.62 -5.79
N HIS A 251 10.05 11.30 -6.94
CA HIS A 251 11.20 11.99 -7.50
C HIS A 251 11.28 13.39 -6.85
N GLY A 252 12.24 13.59 -5.95
CA GLY A 252 12.39 14.84 -5.18
C GLY A 252 11.42 15.04 -4.00
N ASN A 253 11.48 16.23 -3.39
CA ASN A 253 10.69 16.60 -2.22
C ASN A 253 9.25 16.96 -2.60
N ILE A 254 8.28 16.24 -2.05
CA ILE A 254 6.84 16.47 -2.26
C ILE A 254 6.16 16.60 -0.90
N SER A 255 5.35 17.65 -0.74
CA SER A 255 4.45 17.84 0.40
C SER A 255 3.02 17.43 0.03
N PHE A 256 2.31 16.80 0.98
CA PHE A 256 0.96 16.27 0.82
C PHE A 256 -0.06 17.00 1.68
#